data_AF-A0A1J3GLZ4-F1
#
_entry.id   AF-A0A1J3GLZ4-F1
#
_cell.length_a   1.000
_cell.length_b   1.000
_cell.length_c   1.000
_cell.angle_alpha   90.00
_cell.angle_beta   90.00
_cell.angle_gamma   90.00
#
_symmetry.space_group_name_H-M   'P 1'
#
loop_
_entity.id
_entity.type
_entity.pdbx_description
1 polymer ?
#
loop_
_entity_poly.entity_id
_entity_poly.type
_entity_poly.pdbx_seq_one_letter_code
_entity_poly.pdbx_strand_id
1 'polypeptide(L)'
;MAEATKQERTVEKQLLDKVGEAISSIGDAKHVDQVISAIHSVAVLLFPVEPSFFSGSIGEKDRERVCSSVVPSADERNDWFQTFYRGVAFPTFARVLLLDVASDWLSCFSISVQKHLYDVFFLDGPVIEVIQVLVPFLHHVDKNGSVDANTVQTNVERLLILCLLENAGVLKMTKEIDDSYASVKPLLSRISQILTSIPDKARLKAPPLLSSHLYFKHITKQLLQILDDRASCTEANSTVIVLSFVGEIFSRICRRGLSDLLFSEVTPHVLAHVRKLLNSKKGSVE
;
A
#
# COMPACT_ATOMS: atom_id res chain seq x y z
N MET A 1 -26.39 -8.69 -17.68
CA MET A 1 -24.96 -9.03 -17.95
C MET A 1 -24.33 -8.16 -19.04
N ALA A 2 -24.93 -7.98 -20.23
CA ALA A 2 -24.34 -7.16 -21.30
C ALA A 2 -24.28 -5.64 -21.00
N GLU A 3 -25.18 -5.13 -20.16
CA GLU A 3 -25.25 -3.71 -19.81
C GLU A 3 -24.26 -3.33 -18.70
N ALA A 4 -24.08 -4.20 -17.69
CA ALA A 4 -23.07 -4.06 -16.64
C ALA A 4 -21.64 -4.03 -17.22
N THR A 5 -21.34 -4.92 -18.18
CA THR A 5 -20.02 -4.94 -18.86
C THR A 5 -19.79 -3.73 -19.77
N LYS A 6 -20.85 -3.07 -20.25
CA LYS A 6 -20.73 -1.82 -21.02
C LYS A 6 -20.47 -0.63 -20.10
N GLN A 7 -21.10 -0.60 -18.92
CA GLN A 7 -20.88 0.43 -17.91
C GLN A 7 -19.45 0.36 -17.36
N GLU A 8 -18.97 -0.83 -16.98
CA GLU A 8 -17.59 -1.06 -16.51
C GLU A 8 -16.55 -0.55 -17.51
N ARG A 9 -16.70 -0.88 -18.80
CA ARG A 9 -15.80 -0.40 -19.87
C ARG A 9 -15.84 1.12 -20.07
N THR A 10 -16.99 1.74 -19.79
CA THR A 10 -17.15 3.19 -19.92
C THR A 10 -16.43 3.91 -18.79
N VAL A 11 -16.58 3.42 -17.55
CA VAL A 11 -15.85 3.92 -16.38
C VAL A 11 -14.35 3.74 -16.56
N GLU A 12 -13.90 2.56 -17.01
CA GLU A 12 -12.48 2.31 -17.29
C GLU A 12 -11.90 3.30 -18.32
N LYS A 13 -12.61 3.52 -19.42
CA LYS A 13 -12.15 4.48 -20.44
C LYS A 13 -12.04 5.89 -19.89
N GLN A 14 -13.08 6.38 -19.22
CA GLN A 14 -13.07 7.72 -18.64
C GLN A 14 -11.96 7.88 -17.58
N LEU A 15 -11.64 6.80 -16.86
CA LEU A 15 -10.59 6.79 -15.84
C LEU A 15 -9.22 6.95 -16.50
N LEU A 16 -8.99 6.17 -17.57
CA LEU A 16 -7.74 6.23 -18.32
C LEU A 16 -7.56 7.58 -19.00
N ASP A 17 -8.64 8.18 -19.53
CA ASP A 17 -8.61 9.54 -20.07
C ASP A 17 -8.21 10.55 -18.97
N LYS A 18 -8.80 10.45 -17.77
CA LYS A 18 -8.46 11.32 -16.62
C LYS A 18 -7.03 11.15 -16.14
N VAL A 19 -6.55 9.91 -16.03
CA VAL A 19 -5.16 9.62 -15.67
C VAL A 19 -4.20 10.13 -16.75
N GLY A 20 -4.54 9.97 -18.04
CA GLY A 20 -3.75 10.50 -19.16
C GLY A 20 -3.66 12.02 -19.17
N GLU A 21 -4.77 12.71 -18.90
CA GLU A 21 -4.83 14.18 -18.74
C GLU A 21 -3.93 14.64 -17.58
N ALA A 22 -3.99 13.96 -16.43
CA ALA A 22 -3.19 14.28 -15.27
C ALA A 22 -1.70 14.06 -15.52
N ILE A 23 -1.32 12.92 -16.14
CA ILE A 23 0.07 12.63 -16.51
C ILE A 23 0.62 13.68 -17.48
N SER A 24 -0.14 14.04 -18.51
CA SER A 24 0.26 15.09 -19.45
C SER A 24 0.45 16.43 -18.74
N SER A 25 -0.47 16.78 -17.83
CA SER A 25 -0.39 18.02 -17.04
C SER A 25 0.82 18.05 -16.10
N ILE A 26 1.20 16.90 -15.52
CA ILE A 26 2.42 16.78 -14.71
C ILE A 26 3.66 16.97 -15.59
N GLY A 27 3.69 16.35 -16.78
CA GLY A 27 4.80 16.46 -17.72
C GLY A 27 5.03 17.88 -18.26
N ASP A 28 3.95 18.65 -18.43
CA ASP A 28 4.00 20.03 -18.93
C ASP A 28 4.14 21.08 -17.81
N ALA A 29 4.14 20.67 -16.54
CA ALA A 29 4.12 21.56 -15.40
C ALA A 29 5.42 22.38 -15.28
N LYS A 30 5.26 23.67 -14.95
CA LYS A 30 6.36 24.60 -14.66
C LYS A 30 6.43 24.99 -13.20
N HIS A 31 5.34 24.78 -12.47
CA HIS A 31 5.18 25.18 -11.08
C HIS A 31 4.52 24.06 -10.27
N VAL A 32 4.86 23.99 -8.98
CA VAL A 32 4.41 22.93 -8.07
C VAL A 32 2.88 22.90 -7.91
N ASP A 33 2.22 24.06 -7.96
CA ASP A 33 0.76 24.17 -7.86
C ASP A 33 0.02 23.48 -9.01
N GLN A 34 0.60 23.49 -10.21
CA GLN A 34 0.08 22.76 -11.36
C GLN A 34 0.16 21.23 -11.16
N VAL A 35 1.26 20.74 -10.60
CA VAL A 35 1.44 19.32 -10.26
C VAL A 35 0.46 18.90 -9.16
N ILE A 36 0.29 19.73 -8.13
CA ILE A 36 -0.69 19.51 -7.07
C ILE A 36 -2.12 19.44 -7.66
N SER A 37 -2.48 20.37 -8.55
CA SER A 37 -3.78 20.39 -9.22
C SER A 37 -4.02 19.15 -10.09
N ALA A 38 -2.99 18.72 -10.83
CA ALA A 38 -3.05 17.51 -11.66
C ALA A 38 -3.24 16.24 -10.82
N ILE A 39 -2.49 16.07 -9.72
CA ILE A 39 -2.65 14.94 -8.81
C ILE A 39 -4.03 14.97 -8.15
N HIS A 40 -4.49 16.15 -7.71
CA HIS A 40 -5.82 16.34 -7.15
C HIS A 40 -6.93 15.87 -8.09
N SER A 41 -6.82 16.17 -9.39
CA SER A 41 -7.83 15.80 -10.39
C SER A 41 -8.10 14.29 -10.47
N VAL A 42 -7.12 13.46 -10.11
CA VAL A 42 -7.28 12.00 -9.99
C VAL A 42 -7.67 11.63 -8.57
N ALA A 43 -7.02 12.21 -7.56
CA ALA A 43 -7.24 11.87 -6.16
C ALA A 43 -8.69 12.09 -5.70
N VAL A 44 -9.34 13.18 -6.15
CA VAL A 44 -10.74 13.49 -5.82
C VAL A 44 -11.73 12.45 -6.35
N LEU A 45 -11.36 11.69 -7.39
CA LEU A 45 -12.18 10.61 -7.95
C LEU A 45 -12.12 9.33 -7.11
N LEU A 46 -11.08 9.18 -6.29
CA LEU A 46 -10.74 7.93 -5.61
C LEU A 46 -10.86 8.04 -4.08
N PHE A 47 -10.64 9.23 -3.52
CA PHE A 47 -10.55 9.47 -2.08
C PHE A 47 -11.41 10.65 -1.65
N PRO A 48 -11.86 10.70 -0.37
CA PRO A 48 -12.49 11.89 0.21
C PRO A 48 -11.45 13.00 0.44
N VAL A 49 -11.02 13.66 -0.64
CA VAL A 49 -10.02 14.73 -0.57
C VAL A 49 -10.70 16.07 -0.24
N GLU A 50 -10.31 16.71 0.86
CA GLU A 50 -10.77 18.06 1.18
C GLU A 50 -9.76 19.12 0.68
N PRO A 51 -10.18 20.05 -0.21
CA PRO A 51 -9.32 21.13 -0.72
C PRO A 51 -8.69 22.01 0.37
N SER A 52 -9.35 22.14 1.52
CA SER A 52 -8.88 22.91 2.68
C SER A 52 -7.48 22.48 3.13
N PHE A 53 -7.13 21.20 3.03
CA PHE A 53 -5.86 20.65 3.50
C PHE A 53 -4.63 21.15 2.73
N PHE A 54 -4.81 21.62 1.50
CA PHE A 54 -3.68 22.00 0.64
C PHE A 54 -3.91 23.28 -0.17
N SER A 55 -5.07 23.94 -0.03
CA SER A 55 -5.38 25.20 -0.71
C SER A 55 -4.37 26.31 -0.49
N GLY A 56 -3.68 26.34 0.66
CA GLY A 56 -2.59 27.28 0.93
C GLY A 56 -1.27 26.99 0.19
N SER A 57 -1.16 25.84 -0.48
CA SER A 57 0.00 25.43 -1.29
C SER A 57 -0.23 25.63 -2.79
N ILE A 58 -1.33 26.27 -3.20
CA ILE A 58 -1.75 26.44 -4.60
C ILE A 58 -2.00 27.93 -4.89
N GLY A 59 -1.59 28.41 -6.08
CA GLY A 59 -1.93 29.74 -6.57
C GLY A 59 -3.44 29.92 -6.83
N GLU A 60 -3.93 31.16 -6.91
CA GLU A 60 -5.37 31.44 -6.97
C GLU A 60 -6.10 30.75 -8.14
N LYS A 61 -5.46 30.71 -9.32
CA LYS A 61 -6.03 30.10 -10.54
C LYS A 61 -6.28 28.60 -10.37
N ASP A 62 -5.31 27.87 -9.80
CA ASP A 62 -5.43 26.44 -9.59
C ASP A 62 -6.30 26.12 -8.36
N ARG A 63 -6.36 27.03 -7.37
CA ARG A 63 -7.25 26.92 -6.21
C ARG A 63 -8.72 26.93 -6.62
N GLU A 64 -9.11 27.80 -7.54
CA GLU A 64 -10.49 27.83 -8.08
C GLU A 64 -10.84 26.50 -8.75
N ARG A 65 -9.95 25.96 -9.59
CA ARG A 65 -10.14 24.67 -10.27
C ARG A 65 -10.31 23.50 -9.29
N VAL A 66 -9.49 23.45 -8.25
CA VAL A 66 -9.57 22.42 -7.21
C VAL A 66 -10.90 22.52 -6.46
N CYS A 67 -11.27 23.73 -6.02
CA CYS A 67 -12.52 23.95 -5.29
C CYS A 67 -13.78 23.71 -6.13
N SER A 68 -13.71 23.93 -7.45
CA SER A 68 -14.84 23.70 -8.36
C SER A 68 -14.90 22.27 -8.92
N SER A 69 -14.01 21.37 -8.50
CA SER A 69 -13.96 20.00 -9.03
C SER A 69 -15.22 19.22 -8.64
N VAL A 70 -15.75 18.45 -9.60
CA VAL A 70 -16.90 17.57 -9.35
C VAL A 70 -16.44 16.44 -8.43
N VAL A 71 -17.04 16.37 -7.24
CA VAL A 71 -16.78 15.30 -6.27
C VAL A 71 -17.77 14.16 -6.52
N PRO A 72 -17.31 12.96 -6.88
CA PRO A 72 -18.21 11.81 -7.06
C PRO A 72 -18.89 11.42 -5.74
N SER A 73 -20.06 10.82 -5.86
CA SER A 73 -20.73 10.15 -4.74
C SER A 73 -19.88 8.99 -4.19
N ALA A 74 -20.23 8.49 -3.01
CA ALA A 74 -19.47 7.39 -2.38
C ALA A 74 -19.48 6.11 -3.23
N ASP A 75 -20.61 5.78 -3.86
CA ASP A 75 -20.74 4.60 -4.70
C ASP A 75 -19.94 4.74 -6.00
N GLU A 76 -20.06 5.89 -6.68
CA GLU A 76 -19.26 6.17 -7.88
C GLU A 76 -17.76 6.12 -7.56
N ARG A 77 -17.35 6.72 -6.44
CA ARG A 77 -15.95 6.70 -5.98
C ARG A 77 -15.46 5.27 -5.76
N ASN A 78 -16.28 4.40 -5.19
CA ASN A 78 -15.92 2.99 -5.02
C ASN A 78 -15.72 2.29 -6.38
N ASP A 79 -16.56 2.57 -7.38
CA ASP A 79 -16.40 2.03 -8.73
C ASP A 79 -15.10 2.51 -9.39
N TRP A 80 -14.80 3.82 -9.30
CA TRP A 80 -13.53 4.39 -9.75
C TRP A 80 -12.34 3.75 -9.03
N PHE A 81 -12.43 3.60 -7.70
CA PHE A 81 -11.39 3.02 -6.86
C PHE A 81 -11.07 1.58 -7.27
N GLN A 82 -12.09 0.71 -7.40
CA GLN A 82 -11.88 -0.67 -7.81
C GLN A 82 -11.30 -0.76 -9.22
N THR A 83 -11.81 0.05 -10.15
CA THR A 83 -11.33 0.09 -11.54
C THR A 83 -9.88 0.57 -11.62
N PHE A 84 -9.51 1.55 -10.81
CA PHE A 84 -8.17 2.13 -10.79
C PHE A 84 -7.11 1.14 -10.31
N TYR A 85 -7.34 0.48 -9.17
CA TYR A 85 -6.34 -0.42 -8.58
C TYR A 85 -6.29 -1.80 -9.24
N ARG A 86 -7.42 -2.31 -9.78
CA ARG A 86 -7.44 -3.60 -10.49
C ARG A 86 -7.00 -3.49 -11.95
N GLY A 87 -7.02 -2.28 -12.51
CA GLY A 87 -6.68 -2.01 -13.91
C GLY A 87 -5.23 -1.55 -14.11
N VAL A 88 -4.94 -1.10 -15.33
CA VAL A 88 -3.61 -0.57 -15.70
C VAL A 88 -3.39 0.88 -15.23
N ALA A 89 -4.45 1.55 -14.77
CA ALA A 89 -4.43 2.95 -14.36
C ALA A 89 -3.50 3.18 -13.16
N PHE A 90 -3.65 2.41 -12.08
CA PHE A 90 -2.79 2.54 -10.90
C PHE A 90 -1.30 2.32 -11.19
N PRO A 91 -0.86 1.19 -11.76
CA PRO A 91 0.57 0.98 -12.00
C PRO A 91 1.14 2.02 -12.99
N THR A 92 0.35 2.53 -13.93
CA THR A 92 0.79 3.61 -14.83
C THR A 92 0.96 4.93 -14.08
N PHE A 93 -0.05 5.34 -13.31
CA PHE A 93 -0.02 6.60 -12.58
C PHE A 93 1.02 6.58 -11.45
N ALA A 94 1.12 5.48 -10.71
CA ALA A 94 2.11 5.29 -9.65
C ALA A 94 3.55 5.38 -10.18
N ARG A 95 3.82 4.92 -11.41
CA ARG A 95 5.13 5.12 -12.05
C ARG A 95 5.45 6.60 -12.24
N VAL A 96 4.49 7.40 -12.71
CA VAL A 96 4.64 8.85 -12.85
C VAL A 96 4.82 9.52 -11.48
N LEU A 97 4.04 9.11 -10.48
CA LEU A 97 4.22 9.59 -9.10
C LEU A 97 5.61 9.28 -8.54
N LEU A 98 6.17 8.11 -8.84
CA LEU A 98 7.46 7.68 -8.31
C LEU A 98 8.65 8.20 -9.11
N LEU A 99 8.54 8.34 -10.43
CA LEU A 99 9.66 8.71 -11.29
C LEU A 99 9.70 10.21 -11.61
N ASP A 100 8.54 10.82 -11.84
CA ASP A 100 8.47 12.22 -12.26
C ASP A 100 8.15 13.12 -11.05
N VAL A 101 7.11 12.78 -10.27
CA VAL A 101 6.72 13.60 -9.12
C VAL A 101 7.71 13.48 -7.96
N ALA A 102 8.12 12.26 -7.59
CA ALA A 102 9.05 12.08 -6.46
C ALA A 102 10.41 12.73 -6.72
N SER A 103 10.91 12.65 -7.96
CA SER A 103 12.22 13.15 -8.34
C SER A 103 12.25 14.68 -8.42
N ASP A 104 11.24 15.29 -9.05
CA ASP A 104 11.33 16.69 -9.43
C ASP A 104 10.48 17.62 -8.53
N TRP A 105 9.44 17.10 -7.88
CA TRP A 105 8.39 17.93 -7.28
C TRP A 105 8.13 17.67 -5.80
N LEU A 106 8.36 16.45 -5.31
CA LEU A 106 7.97 16.04 -3.97
C LEU A 106 8.67 16.84 -2.86
N SER A 107 9.89 17.30 -3.09
CA SER A 107 10.62 18.17 -2.16
C SER A 107 9.98 19.56 -1.99
N CYS A 108 9.16 19.99 -2.97
CA CYS A 108 8.39 21.23 -2.94
C CYS A 108 7.02 21.07 -2.27
N PHE A 109 6.61 19.85 -1.92
CA PHE A 109 5.32 19.61 -1.29
C PHE A 109 5.39 19.95 0.20
N SER A 110 4.36 20.65 0.69
CA SER A 110 4.14 20.72 2.13
C SER A 110 3.80 19.32 2.65
N ILE A 111 4.04 19.09 3.94
CA ILE A 111 3.71 17.80 4.60
C ILE A 111 2.22 17.46 4.38
N SER A 112 1.35 18.47 4.39
CA SER A 112 -0.09 18.28 4.17
C SER A 112 -0.40 17.84 2.74
N VAL A 113 0.21 18.47 1.72
CA VAL A 113 0.06 18.08 0.32
C VAL A 113 0.54 16.64 0.11
N GLN A 114 1.74 16.33 0.59
CA GLN A 114 2.31 14.99 0.46
C GLN A 114 1.38 13.95 1.08
N LYS A 115 0.90 14.18 2.31
CA LYS A 115 0.02 13.24 3.01
C LYS A 115 -1.32 13.01 2.28
N HIS A 116 -2.00 14.08 1.88
CA HIS A 116 -3.39 14.00 1.41
C HIS A 116 -3.55 13.83 -0.09
N LEU A 117 -2.51 14.08 -0.89
CA LEU A 117 -2.56 13.97 -2.35
C LEU A 117 -1.56 12.97 -2.92
N TYR A 118 -0.41 12.77 -2.30
CA TYR A 118 0.61 11.86 -2.82
C TYR A 118 0.56 10.49 -2.12
N ASP A 119 0.70 10.48 -0.80
CA ASP A 119 0.79 9.25 0.00
C ASP A 119 -0.51 8.45 -0.03
N VAL A 120 -1.66 9.12 -0.18
CA VAL A 120 -3.00 8.50 -0.18
C VAL A 120 -3.12 7.37 -1.22
N PHE A 121 -2.47 7.50 -2.38
CA PHE A 121 -2.44 6.46 -3.43
C PHE A 121 -1.71 5.18 -3.01
N PHE A 122 -0.87 5.23 -1.97
CA PHE A 122 -0.08 4.11 -1.48
C PHE A 122 -0.53 3.64 -0.09
N LEU A 123 -1.16 4.50 0.70
CA LEU A 123 -1.57 4.19 2.07
C LEU A 123 -3.04 3.76 2.20
N ASP A 124 -3.90 4.32 1.35
CA ASP A 124 -5.35 4.05 1.37
C ASP A 124 -5.77 3.13 0.21
N GLY A 125 -4.83 2.71 -0.64
CA GLY A 125 -5.02 1.69 -1.67
C GLY A 125 -4.90 0.26 -1.15
N PRO A 126 -5.28 -0.76 -1.95
CA PRO A 126 -5.05 -2.17 -1.64
C PRO A 126 -3.56 -2.46 -1.52
N VAL A 127 -3.14 -2.95 -0.35
CA VAL A 127 -1.74 -3.14 0.00
C VAL A 127 -1.06 -4.12 -0.96
N ILE A 128 -1.78 -5.17 -1.40
CA ILE A 128 -1.27 -6.16 -2.36
C ILE A 128 -0.86 -5.50 -3.69
N GLU A 129 -1.67 -4.58 -4.21
CA GLU A 129 -1.36 -3.88 -5.47
C GLU A 129 -0.23 -2.86 -5.25
N VAL A 130 -0.27 -2.14 -4.13
CA VAL A 130 0.75 -1.14 -3.79
C VAL A 130 2.14 -1.75 -3.71
N ILE A 131 2.34 -2.87 -3.00
CA ILE A 131 3.68 -3.47 -2.86
C ILE A 131 4.21 -4.06 -4.17
N GLN A 132 3.32 -4.53 -5.05
CA GLN A 132 3.71 -5.03 -6.37
C GLN A 132 4.29 -3.90 -7.22
N VAL A 133 3.80 -2.68 -7.05
CA VAL A 133 4.33 -1.49 -7.71
C VAL A 133 5.59 -0.96 -7.00
N LEU A 134 5.58 -0.82 -5.67
CA LEU A 134 6.68 -0.18 -4.93
C LEU A 134 7.98 -1.00 -4.94
N VAL A 135 7.91 -2.31 -4.68
CA VAL A 135 9.12 -3.13 -4.46
C VAL A 135 10.07 -3.17 -5.67
N PRO A 136 9.61 -3.20 -6.93
CA PRO A 136 10.48 -3.02 -8.09
C PRO A 136 11.34 -1.75 -8.08
N PHE A 137 10.87 -0.66 -7.44
CA PHE A 137 11.61 0.61 -7.39
C PHE A 137 12.66 0.71 -6.28
N LEU A 138 12.71 -0.24 -5.35
CA LEU A 138 13.80 -0.31 -4.35
C LEU A 138 15.19 -0.47 -4.97
N HIS A 139 15.26 -1.12 -6.13
CA HIS A 139 16.48 -1.29 -6.92
C HIS A 139 16.42 -0.51 -8.24
N HIS A 140 15.64 0.57 -8.31
CA HIS A 140 15.61 1.37 -9.53
C HIS A 140 16.99 1.99 -9.76
N VAL A 141 17.69 1.51 -10.79
CA VAL A 141 18.92 2.10 -11.31
C VAL A 141 18.56 2.68 -12.65
N ASP A 142 18.45 4.00 -12.70
CA ASP A 142 18.26 4.68 -13.98
C ASP A 142 19.53 4.48 -14.82
N LYS A 143 19.41 3.75 -15.93
CA LYS A 143 20.56 3.38 -16.78
C LYS A 143 21.20 4.61 -17.46
N ASN A 144 20.48 5.73 -17.48
CA ASN A 144 20.86 6.92 -18.22
C ASN A 144 21.35 8.06 -17.32
N GLY A 145 21.43 7.86 -15.99
CA GLY A 145 22.03 8.81 -15.06
C GLY A 145 21.30 10.14 -14.89
N SER A 146 20.07 10.27 -15.40
CA SER A 146 19.28 11.51 -15.38
C SER A 146 18.41 11.67 -14.13
N VAL A 147 17.85 10.58 -13.60
CA VAL A 147 17.02 10.61 -12.39
C VAL A 147 17.90 10.41 -11.16
N ASP A 148 17.70 11.23 -10.12
CA ASP A 148 18.30 10.99 -8.81
C ASP A 148 17.70 9.71 -8.20
N ALA A 149 18.27 8.57 -8.58
CA ALA A 149 17.84 7.24 -8.16
C ALA A 149 17.75 7.13 -6.63
N ASN A 150 18.50 7.96 -5.90
CA ASN A 150 18.47 8.00 -4.45
C ASN A 150 17.19 8.66 -3.90
N THR A 151 16.63 9.68 -4.55
CA THR A 151 15.36 10.32 -4.15
C THR A 151 14.18 9.35 -4.35
N VAL A 152 14.10 8.68 -5.50
CA VAL A 152 13.07 7.66 -5.77
C VAL A 152 13.16 6.52 -4.75
N GLN A 153 14.35 5.95 -4.54
CA GLN A 153 14.54 4.87 -3.58
C GLN A 153 14.19 5.30 -2.15
N THR A 154 14.63 6.47 -1.71
CA THR A 154 14.32 6.99 -0.36
C THR A 154 12.82 7.17 -0.16
N ASN A 155 12.11 7.68 -1.19
CA ASN A 155 10.66 7.81 -1.11
C ASN A 155 9.95 6.45 -1.10
N VAL A 156 10.40 5.47 -1.89
CA VAL A 156 9.86 4.10 -1.88
C VAL A 156 10.10 3.42 -0.53
N GLU A 157 11.29 3.58 0.05
CA GLU A 157 11.61 3.11 1.40
C GLU A 157 10.66 3.70 2.44
N ARG A 158 10.42 5.02 2.38
CA ARG A 158 9.46 5.72 3.24
C ARG A 158 8.04 5.17 3.06
N LEU A 159 7.56 5.03 1.83
CA LEU A 159 6.22 4.51 1.54
C LEU A 159 6.05 3.07 2.02
N LEU A 160 7.06 2.20 1.87
CA LEU A 160 7.01 0.84 2.37
C LEU A 160 6.97 0.78 3.90
N ILE A 161 7.71 1.64 4.60
CA ILE A 161 7.64 1.75 6.06
C ILE A 161 6.23 2.18 6.48
N LEU A 162 5.72 3.26 5.89
CA LEU A 162 4.39 3.78 6.21
C LEU A 162 3.31 2.73 5.93
N CYS A 163 3.32 2.12 4.75
CA CYS A 163 2.29 1.17 4.30
C CYS A 163 2.35 -0.16 5.08
N LEU A 164 3.54 -0.77 5.18
CA LEU A 164 3.68 -2.10 5.76
C LEU A 164 3.86 -2.09 7.27
N LEU A 165 4.66 -1.18 7.82
CA LEU A 165 5.08 -1.26 9.22
C LEU A 165 4.21 -0.38 10.12
N GLU A 166 3.98 0.87 9.74
CA GLU A 166 3.22 1.83 10.55
C GLU A 166 1.70 1.64 10.38
N ASN A 167 1.24 1.28 9.19
CA ASN A 167 -0.19 1.06 8.90
C ASN A 167 -0.62 -0.42 8.90
N ALA A 168 0.17 -1.30 9.53
CA ALA A 168 -0.12 -2.73 9.66
C ALA A 168 -0.49 -3.40 8.31
N GLY A 169 0.26 -3.11 7.25
CA GLY A 169 -0.08 -3.51 5.90
C GLY A 169 -0.21 -5.02 5.72
N VAL A 170 0.59 -5.84 6.39
CA VAL A 170 0.47 -7.32 6.30
C VAL A 170 -0.84 -7.80 6.90
N LEU A 171 -1.26 -7.20 8.02
CA LEU A 171 -2.59 -7.47 8.60
C LEU A 171 -3.70 -7.07 7.62
N LYS A 172 -3.62 -5.89 6.99
CA LYS A 172 -4.59 -5.43 6.00
C LYS A 172 -4.68 -6.34 4.77
N MET A 173 -3.56 -6.86 4.27
CA MET A 173 -3.54 -7.81 3.14
C MET A 173 -4.43 -9.04 3.39
N THR A 174 -4.54 -9.52 4.64
CA THR A 174 -5.40 -10.68 4.95
C THR A 174 -6.89 -10.42 4.78
N LYS A 175 -7.30 -9.15 4.67
CA LYS A 175 -8.67 -8.74 4.36
C LYS A 175 -8.88 -8.56 2.85
N GLU A 176 -7.81 -8.43 2.08
CA GLU A 176 -7.83 -8.30 0.61
C GLU A 176 -7.78 -9.66 -0.10
N ILE A 177 -7.32 -10.71 0.60
CA ILE A 177 -7.25 -12.06 0.05
C ILE A 177 -8.66 -12.68 0.05
N ASP A 178 -9.18 -12.92 -1.16
CA ASP A 178 -10.50 -13.53 -1.42
C ASP A 178 -10.52 -15.04 -1.12
N ASP A 179 -11.72 -15.61 -0.94
CA ASP A 179 -11.99 -16.92 -0.33
C ASP A 179 -11.70 -18.15 -1.21
N SER A 180 -11.24 -17.96 -2.46
CA SER A 180 -10.96 -19.09 -3.37
C SER A 180 -9.52 -19.60 -3.25
N TYR A 181 -9.27 -20.51 -2.30
CA TYR A 181 -7.93 -21.04 -1.98
C TYR A 181 -7.14 -21.57 -3.19
N ALA A 182 -7.80 -22.25 -4.14
CA ALA A 182 -7.14 -22.87 -5.30
C ALA A 182 -6.58 -21.84 -6.30
N SER A 183 -7.25 -20.71 -6.49
CA SER A 183 -6.75 -19.62 -7.35
C SER A 183 -5.73 -18.72 -6.61
N VAL A 184 -5.77 -18.72 -5.28
CA VAL A 184 -5.01 -17.79 -4.42
C VAL A 184 -3.61 -18.28 -4.07
N LYS A 185 -3.32 -19.58 -4.08
CA LYS A 185 -1.98 -20.11 -3.70
C LYS A 185 -0.79 -19.48 -4.46
N PRO A 186 -0.82 -19.31 -5.81
CA PRO A 186 0.25 -18.62 -6.51
C PRO A 186 0.41 -17.16 -6.07
N LEU A 187 -0.70 -16.49 -5.81
CA LEU A 187 -0.73 -15.11 -5.30
C LEU A 187 -0.07 -15.03 -3.92
N LEU A 188 -0.40 -15.91 -2.98
CA LEU A 188 0.20 -15.93 -1.64
C LEU A 188 1.71 -16.15 -1.68
N SER A 189 2.17 -17.10 -2.52
CA SER A 189 3.59 -17.36 -2.69
C SER A 189 4.33 -16.14 -3.25
N ARG A 190 3.72 -15.48 -4.25
CA ARG A 190 4.25 -14.25 -4.85
C ARG A 190 4.33 -13.11 -3.85
N ILE A 191 3.24 -12.84 -3.11
CA ILE A 191 3.21 -11.78 -2.09
C ILE A 191 4.23 -12.07 -0.98
N SER A 192 4.29 -13.31 -0.49
CA SER A 192 5.26 -13.73 0.52
C SER A 192 6.69 -13.57 0.03
N GLN A 193 6.95 -13.86 -1.26
CA GLN A 193 8.24 -13.60 -1.87
C GLN A 193 8.57 -12.11 -1.93
N ILE A 194 7.61 -11.27 -2.35
CA ILE A 194 7.78 -9.81 -2.40
C ILE A 194 8.12 -9.28 -0.99
N LEU A 195 7.26 -9.56 0.00
CA LEU A 195 7.42 -9.11 1.38
C LEU A 195 8.75 -9.53 1.99
N THR A 196 9.14 -10.79 1.80
CA THR A 196 10.40 -11.28 2.37
C THR A 196 11.64 -10.84 1.60
N SER A 197 11.50 -10.35 0.37
CA SER A 197 12.62 -9.78 -0.41
C SER A 197 12.92 -8.32 -0.13
N ILE A 198 12.04 -7.60 0.59
CA ILE A 198 12.20 -6.15 0.81
C ILE A 198 13.53 -5.80 1.52
N PRO A 199 13.92 -6.45 2.63
CA PRO A 199 15.20 -6.14 3.28
C PRO A 199 16.41 -6.42 2.39
N ASP A 200 16.32 -7.42 1.51
CA ASP A 200 17.37 -7.78 0.56
C ASP A 200 17.49 -6.73 -0.56
N LYS A 201 16.40 -5.99 -0.81
CA LYS A 201 16.31 -4.95 -1.84
C LYS A 201 16.53 -3.53 -1.32
N ALA A 202 16.55 -3.35 0.00
CA ALA A 202 16.84 -2.06 0.61
C ALA A 202 18.32 -1.72 0.40
N ARG A 203 18.63 -0.47 0.06
CA ARG A 203 20.03 -0.04 -0.12
C ARG A 203 20.77 0.00 1.22
N LEU A 204 22.10 0.04 1.18
CA LEU A 204 22.95 0.07 2.39
C LEU A 204 22.61 1.23 3.36
N LYS A 205 22.10 2.35 2.84
CA LYS A 205 21.72 3.55 3.59
C LYS A 205 20.21 3.65 3.85
N ALA A 206 19.45 2.59 3.63
CA ALA A 206 18.02 2.56 3.91
C ALA A 206 17.75 2.81 5.41
N PRO A 207 16.56 3.32 5.76
CA PRO A 207 16.17 3.48 7.15
C PRO A 207 16.32 2.16 7.95
N PRO A 208 16.71 2.21 9.24
CA PRO A 208 16.93 1.01 10.05
C PRO A 208 15.72 0.06 10.11
N LEU A 209 14.50 0.59 9.98
CA LEU A 209 13.27 -0.19 9.96
C LEU A 209 13.19 -1.19 8.79
N LEU A 210 13.93 -0.95 7.70
CA LEU A 210 14.05 -1.89 6.58
C LEU A 210 15.25 -2.83 6.69
N SER A 211 16.06 -2.71 7.75
CA SER A 211 17.04 -3.74 8.06
C SER A 211 16.34 -5.07 8.31
N SER A 212 16.96 -6.17 7.87
CA SER A 212 16.38 -7.51 7.94
C SER A 212 15.82 -7.82 9.34
N HIS A 213 16.59 -7.57 10.39
CA HIS A 213 16.16 -7.84 11.77
C HIS A 213 14.93 -7.01 12.20
N LEU A 214 14.96 -5.68 12.04
CA LEU A 214 13.86 -4.82 12.49
C LEU A 214 12.61 -4.98 11.63
N TYR A 215 12.78 -5.16 10.32
CA TYR A 215 11.68 -5.41 9.40
C TYR A 215 10.95 -6.70 9.78
N PHE A 216 11.66 -7.82 9.85
CA PHE A 216 11.03 -9.11 10.15
C PHE A 216 10.45 -9.18 11.57
N LYS A 217 10.99 -8.40 12.52
CA LYS A 217 10.38 -8.23 13.84
C LYS A 217 8.98 -7.62 13.74
N HIS A 218 8.81 -6.54 12.98
CA HIS A 218 7.51 -5.90 12.76
C HIS A 218 6.54 -6.80 12.00
N ILE A 219 7.02 -7.46 10.94
CA ILE A 219 6.20 -8.40 10.17
C ILE A 219 5.73 -9.56 11.05
N THR A 220 6.62 -10.14 11.87
CA THR A 220 6.26 -11.25 12.77
C THR A 220 5.17 -10.83 13.76
N LYS A 221 5.26 -9.63 14.34
CA LYS A 221 4.20 -9.11 15.24
C LYS A 221 2.85 -8.99 14.54
N GLN A 222 2.82 -8.50 13.30
CA GLN A 222 1.57 -8.45 12.53
C GLN A 222 1.02 -9.84 12.22
N LEU A 223 1.88 -10.80 11.89
CA LEU A 223 1.48 -12.19 11.66
C LEU A 223 0.90 -12.84 12.91
N LEU A 224 1.46 -12.56 14.09
CA LEU A 224 0.91 -13.02 15.36
C LEU A 224 -0.45 -12.39 15.65
N GLN A 225 -0.64 -11.10 15.36
CA GLN A 225 -1.94 -10.43 15.47
C GLN A 225 -2.97 -11.04 14.52
N ILE A 226 -2.59 -11.37 13.28
CA ILE A 226 -3.46 -12.07 12.33
C ILE A 226 -3.96 -13.39 12.91
N LEU A 227 -3.07 -14.17 13.54
CA LEU A 227 -3.44 -15.45 14.16
C LEU A 227 -4.43 -15.25 15.31
N ASP A 228 -4.24 -14.20 16.12
CA ASP A 228 -5.15 -13.86 17.21
C ASP A 228 -6.54 -13.48 16.70
N ASP A 229 -6.62 -12.62 15.68
CA ASP A 229 -7.88 -12.18 15.07
C ASP A 229 -8.63 -13.37 14.45
N ARG A 230 -7.91 -14.34 13.87
CA ARG A 230 -8.49 -15.54 13.27
C ARG A 230 -8.87 -16.62 14.28
N ALA A 231 -8.30 -16.62 15.49
CA ALA A 231 -8.68 -17.58 16.53
C ALA A 231 -10.16 -17.47 16.94
N SER A 232 -10.79 -16.32 16.69
CA SER A 232 -12.23 -16.07 16.90
C SER A 232 -13.12 -16.30 15.67
N CYS A 233 -12.58 -16.60 14.50
CA CYS A 233 -13.35 -16.77 13.27
C CYS A 233 -13.87 -18.20 13.09
N THR A 234 -15.11 -18.33 12.61
CA THR A 234 -15.76 -19.63 12.32
C THR A 234 -15.67 -20.05 10.85
N GLU A 235 -15.20 -19.16 9.96
CA GLU A 235 -15.08 -19.41 8.52
C GLU A 235 -13.83 -20.23 8.19
N ALA A 236 -14.01 -21.53 8.00
CA ALA A 236 -12.91 -22.49 7.83
C ALA A 236 -12.03 -22.20 6.60
N ASN A 237 -12.60 -21.83 5.45
CA ASN A 237 -11.84 -21.63 4.21
C ASN A 237 -10.94 -20.39 4.29
N SER A 238 -11.49 -19.24 4.71
CA SER A 238 -10.73 -18.02 4.96
C SER A 238 -9.61 -18.23 5.97
N THR A 239 -9.90 -19.02 7.03
CA THR A 239 -8.90 -19.38 8.04
C THR A 239 -7.75 -20.20 7.44
N VAL A 240 -8.02 -21.21 6.62
CA VAL A 240 -6.97 -22.01 5.96
C VAL A 240 -6.09 -21.17 5.02
N ILE A 241 -6.69 -20.26 4.25
CA ILE A 241 -5.97 -19.33 3.37
C ILE A 241 -4.99 -18.48 4.17
N VAL A 242 -5.47 -17.86 5.25
CA VAL A 242 -4.69 -16.94 6.08
C VAL A 242 -3.60 -17.68 6.85
N LEU A 243 -3.88 -18.86 7.40
CA LEU A 243 -2.86 -19.71 8.03
C LEU A 243 -1.77 -20.12 7.04
N SER A 244 -2.14 -20.41 5.79
CA SER A 244 -1.19 -20.75 4.73
C SER A 244 -0.30 -19.56 4.38
N PHE A 245 -0.86 -18.36 4.31
CA PHE A 245 -0.11 -17.13 4.10
C PHE A 245 0.90 -16.86 5.25
N VAL A 246 0.46 -16.97 6.50
CA VAL A 246 1.34 -16.82 7.67
C VAL A 246 2.45 -17.86 7.67
N GLY A 247 2.11 -19.13 7.43
CA GLY A 247 3.07 -20.23 7.37
C GLY A 247 4.12 -20.06 6.27
N GLU A 248 3.72 -19.56 5.10
CA GLU A 248 4.62 -19.27 3.98
C GLU A 248 5.64 -18.19 4.35
N ILE A 249 5.21 -17.10 5.02
CA ILE A 249 6.11 -16.04 5.46
C ILE A 249 7.05 -16.55 6.57
N PHE A 250 6.53 -17.25 7.58
CA PHE A 250 7.37 -17.85 8.63
C PHE A 250 8.42 -18.79 8.05
N SER A 251 8.03 -19.67 7.12
CA SER A 251 8.97 -20.57 6.44
C SER A 251 10.09 -19.81 5.72
N ARG A 252 9.76 -18.68 5.08
CA ARG A 252 10.74 -17.83 4.38
C ARG A 252 11.64 -17.05 5.33
N ILE A 253 11.14 -16.62 6.49
CA ILE A 253 11.96 -16.00 7.55
C ILE A 253 12.97 -17.02 8.11
N CYS A 254 12.52 -18.23 8.42
CA CYS A 254 13.39 -19.31 8.90
C CYS A 254 14.46 -19.68 7.86
N ARG A 255 14.08 -19.80 6.58
CA ARG A 255 15.03 -20.08 5.47
C ARG A 255 16.08 -18.98 5.29
N ARG A 256 15.82 -17.76 5.78
CA ARG A 256 16.77 -16.63 5.80
C ARG A 256 17.67 -16.61 7.04
N GLY A 257 17.58 -17.62 7.92
CA GLY A 257 18.39 -17.71 9.14
C GLY A 257 17.91 -16.82 10.29
N LEU A 258 16.66 -16.36 10.25
CA LEU A 258 16.06 -15.51 11.29
C LEU A 258 15.11 -16.27 12.22
N SER A 259 15.35 -17.57 12.39
CA SER A 259 14.56 -18.42 13.28
C SER A 259 14.60 -17.91 14.73
N ASP A 260 15.76 -17.46 15.22
CA ASP A 260 15.90 -16.95 16.59
C ASP A 260 15.05 -15.71 16.83
N LEU A 261 15.00 -14.79 15.85
CA LEU A 261 14.12 -13.64 15.88
C LEU A 261 12.65 -14.08 15.93
N LEU A 262 12.27 -15.03 15.06
CA LEU A 262 10.91 -15.57 15.04
C LEU A 262 10.53 -16.16 16.41
N PHE A 263 11.40 -17.00 16.99
CA PHE A 263 11.19 -17.57 18.33
C PHE A 263 11.08 -16.50 19.42
N SER A 264 11.91 -15.46 19.35
CA SER A 264 11.88 -14.36 20.33
C SER A 264 10.56 -13.62 20.40
N GLU A 265 9.77 -13.62 19.31
CA GLU A 265 8.43 -13.01 19.26
C GLU A 265 7.32 -14.06 19.47
N VAL A 266 7.43 -15.26 18.87
CA VAL A 266 6.39 -16.32 18.94
C VAL A 266 6.30 -16.92 20.35
N THR A 267 7.43 -17.23 21.00
CA THR A 267 7.43 -17.87 22.33
C THR A 267 6.70 -17.06 23.40
N PRO A 268 7.00 -15.75 23.61
CA PRO A 268 6.26 -14.98 24.60
C PRO A 268 4.78 -14.83 24.23
N HIS A 269 4.44 -14.75 22.94
CA HIS A 269 3.06 -14.68 22.47
C HIS A 269 2.24 -15.92 22.82
N VAL A 270 2.77 -17.10 22.50
CA VAL A 270 2.14 -18.39 22.85
C VAL A 270 2.01 -18.54 24.36
N LEU A 271 3.06 -18.18 25.12
CA LEU A 271 3.04 -18.25 26.57
C LEU A 271 1.95 -17.35 27.18
N ALA A 272 1.74 -16.15 26.62
CA ALA A 272 0.67 -15.24 27.04
C ALA A 272 -0.72 -15.88 26.83
N HIS A 273 -0.95 -16.52 25.67
CA HIS A 273 -2.21 -17.22 25.38
C HIS A 273 -2.45 -18.40 26.32
N VAL A 274 -1.44 -19.24 26.54
CA VAL A 274 -1.54 -20.37 27.49
C VAL A 274 -1.90 -19.86 28.89
N ARG A 275 -1.25 -18.80 29.37
CA ARG A 275 -1.56 -18.19 30.66
C ARG A 275 -2.97 -17.64 30.72
N LYS A 276 -3.44 -16.96 29.66
CA LYS A 276 -4.82 -16.44 29.57
C LYS A 276 -5.85 -17.56 29.66
N LEU A 277 -5.63 -18.67 28.96
CA LEU A 277 -6.51 -19.85 28.99
C LEU A 277 -6.53 -20.52 30.37
N LEU A 278 -5.37 -20.70 31.00
CA LEU A 278 -5.26 -21.30 32.33
C LEU A 278 -5.95 -20.44 33.40
N ASN A 279 -5.85 -19.12 33.29
CA ASN A 279 -6.50 -18.19 34.22
C ASN A 279 -8.02 -18.10 33.99
N SER A 280 -8.48 -18.16 32.73
CA SER A 280 -9.90 -18.16 32.41
C SER A 280 -10.63 -19.40 32.95
N LYS A 281 -9.98 -20.57 33.00
CA LYS A 281 -10.58 -21.78 33.56
C LYS A 281 -10.70 -21.76 35.09
N LYS A 282 -9.90 -20.94 35.78
CA LYS A 282 -9.96 -20.81 37.25
C LYS A 282 -11.13 -19.94 37.74
N GLY A 283 -11.70 -19.07 36.89
CA GLY A 283 -12.81 -18.19 37.24
C GLY A 283 -14.21 -18.70 36.89
N SER A 284 -14.34 -19.94 36.42
CA SER A 284 -15.62 -20.53 35.97
C SER A 284 -16.07 -21.71 36.84
N VAL A 285 -15.49 -21.84 38.04
CA VAL A 285 -15.85 -22.83 39.06
C VAL A 285 -16.31 -22.06 40.30
N GLU A 286 -17.55 -21.57 40.27
CA GLU A 286 -18.37 -21.28 41.44
C GLU A 286 -19.80 -21.78 41.17
#